data_AF-A0A8C3I4X1-F1
#
_entry.id   AF-A0A8C3I4X1-F1
#
_cell.length_a   1.000
_cell.length_b   1.000
_cell.length_c   1.000
_cell.angle_alpha   90.00
_cell.angle_beta   90.00
_cell.angle_gamma   90.00
#
_symmetry.space_group_name_H-M   'P 1'
#
loop_
_entity.id
_entity.type
_entity.pdbx_description
1 polymer ?
#
loop_
_entity_poly.entity_id
_entity_poly.type
_entity_poly.pdbx_seq_one_letter_code
_entity_poly.pdbx_strand_id
1 'polypeptide(L)'
;SIVTGFRVVAVGRCLCVTAGIRSIHPKYIAKVEIYGQSSSCQQIEVIVTLRGSEQRKCLNSKSKQASRLIQVSHKDAASVLAFSRMLHFELFRCKL
;
A
#
# COMPACT_ATOMS: atom_id res chain seq x y z
N SER A 1 -3.22 -38.76 26.28
CA SER A 1 -2.72 -38.61 24.89
C SER A 1 -2.31 -37.17 24.66
N ILE A 2 -1.03 -36.92 24.38
CA ILE A 2 -0.53 -35.57 24.08
C ILE A 2 -0.92 -35.30 22.63
N VAL A 3 -1.88 -34.40 22.41
CA VAL A 3 -2.17 -33.90 21.07
C VAL A 3 -1.05 -32.92 20.70
N THR A 4 -0.02 -33.39 20.01
CA THR A 4 1.00 -32.51 19.44
C THR A 4 0.36 -31.76 18.29
N GLY A 5 -0.24 -30.61 18.58
CA GLY A 5 -0.82 -29.72 17.58
C GLY A 5 0.28 -29.18 16.69
N PHE A 6 0.40 -29.71 15.48
CA PHE A 6 1.23 -29.09 14.44
C PHE A 6 0.62 -27.72 14.15
N ARG A 7 1.36 -26.63 14.39
CA ARG A 7 0.99 -25.34 13.82
C ARG A 7 1.07 -25.51 12.31
N VAL A 8 -0.07 -25.73 11.66
CA VAL A 8 -0.20 -25.40 10.25
C VAL A 8 0.15 -23.92 10.19
N VAL A 9 1.39 -23.61 9.80
CA VAL A 9 1.76 -22.27 9.37
C VAL A 9 0.85 -22.06 8.17
N ALA A 10 -0.27 -21.36 8.40
CA ALA A 10 -1.05 -20.83 7.30
C ALA A 10 -0.03 -20.12 6.44
N VAL A 11 0.23 -20.64 5.24
CA VAL A 11 1.05 -19.93 4.25
C VAL A 11 0.40 -18.57 4.18
N GLY A 12 1.08 -17.58 4.72
CA GLY A 12 0.54 -16.26 4.80
C GLY A 12 0.22 -15.79 3.39
N ARG A 13 -1.07 -15.68 3.06
CA ARG A 13 -1.51 -15.22 1.75
C ARG A 13 -1.57 -13.70 1.81
N CYS A 14 -0.49 -13.08 1.37
CA CYS A 14 -0.48 -11.67 1.03
C CYS A 14 -1.65 -11.36 0.07
N LEU A 15 -2.28 -10.19 0.24
CA LEU A 15 -3.37 -9.73 -0.63
C LEU A 15 -2.89 -9.52 -2.07
N CYS A 16 -1.62 -9.16 -2.22
CA CYS A 16 -0.92 -9.00 -3.48
C CYS A 16 -0.29 -10.33 -3.91
N VAL A 17 -0.87 -10.93 -4.94
CA VAL A 17 -0.36 -12.18 -5.54
C VAL A 17 0.84 -11.93 -6.47
N THR A 18 0.99 -10.71 -6.97
CA THR A 18 2.06 -10.31 -7.90
C THR A 18 2.94 -9.23 -7.29
N ALA A 19 4.13 -9.02 -7.84
CA ALA A 19 5.13 -8.05 -7.37
C ALA A 19 4.64 -6.57 -7.38
N GLY A 20 3.42 -6.31 -7.84
CA GLY A 20 2.83 -4.98 -7.92
C GLY A 20 3.43 -4.14 -9.03
N ILE A 21 2.75 -3.05 -9.37
CA ILE A 21 3.25 -2.05 -10.31
C ILE A 21 4.17 -1.06 -9.60
N ARG A 22 5.09 -0.43 -10.35
CA ARG A 22 6.12 0.44 -9.77
C ARG A 22 5.59 1.81 -9.37
N SER A 23 4.59 2.31 -10.09
CA SER A 23 4.01 3.62 -9.85
C SER A 23 2.61 3.73 -10.46
N ILE A 24 1.78 4.58 -9.86
CA ILE A 24 0.49 5.04 -10.39
C ILE A 24 0.47 6.56 -10.34
N HIS A 25 -0.04 7.19 -11.40
CA HIS A 25 -0.22 8.63 -11.40
C HIS A 25 -1.20 9.04 -10.27
N PRO A 26 -0.85 9.96 -9.36
CA PRO A 26 -1.67 10.30 -8.19
C PRO A 26 -3.10 10.72 -8.53
N LYS A 27 -3.31 11.35 -9.68
CA LYS A 27 -4.65 11.70 -10.22
C LYS A 27 -5.62 10.51 -10.30
N TYR A 28 -5.10 9.30 -10.51
CA TYR A 28 -5.92 8.08 -10.58
C TYR A 28 -6.09 7.39 -9.24
N ILE A 29 -5.48 7.87 -8.15
CA ILE A 29 -5.56 7.23 -6.84
C ILE A 29 -6.78 7.78 -6.09
N ALA A 30 -7.71 6.89 -5.74
CA ALA A 30 -8.86 7.20 -4.88
C ALA A 30 -8.52 6.98 -3.41
N LYS A 31 -7.93 5.83 -3.10
CA LYS A 31 -7.60 5.39 -1.74
C LYS A 31 -6.27 4.65 -1.72
N VAL A 32 -5.51 4.80 -0.65
CA VAL A 32 -4.29 4.04 -0.37
C VAL A 32 -4.48 3.29 0.96
N GLU A 33 -4.16 2.01 0.97
CA GLU A 33 -4.21 1.14 2.13
C GLU A 33 -2.83 0.48 2.28
N ILE A 34 -2.26 0.55 3.48
CA ILE A 34 -0.92 0.01 3.77
C ILE A 34 -1.07 -1.07 4.82
N TYR A 35 -0.67 -2.30 4.47
CA TYR A 35 -0.65 -3.44 5.37
C TYR A 35 0.78 -3.74 5.77
N GLY A 36 1.05 -3.73 7.07
CA GLY A 36 2.35 -4.10 7.62
C GLY A 36 2.60 -5.61 7.55
N GLN A 37 3.84 -6.00 7.86
CA GLN A 37 4.18 -7.42 8.01
C GLN A 37 3.34 -8.04 9.13
N SER A 38 2.81 -9.24 8.88
CA SER A 38 2.02 -10.01 9.84
C SER A 38 2.40 -11.49 9.76
N SER A 39 1.88 -12.29 10.72
CA SER A 39 1.98 -13.75 10.67
C SER A 39 1.44 -14.36 9.37
N SER A 40 0.56 -13.62 8.68
CA SER A 40 -0.10 -14.01 7.43
C SER A 40 0.49 -13.32 6.19
N CYS A 41 1.49 -12.45 6.31
CA CYS A 41 2.21 -11.91 5.15
C CYS A 41 3.51 -11.25 5.63
N GLN A 42 4.66 -11.82 5.23
CA GLN A 42 5.97 -11.32 5.67
C GLN A 42 6.45 -10.06 4.91
N GLN A 43 5.64 -9.52 4.01
CA GLN A 43 5.94 -8.30 3.25
C GLN A 43 4.96 -7.19 3.59
N ILE A 44 5.44 -5.95 3.49
CA ILE A 44 4.57 -4.77 3.53
C ILE A 44 3.85 -4.70 2.19
N GLU A 45 2.54 -4.49 2.23
CA GLU A 45 1.70 -4.38 1.04
C GLU A 45 1.13 -2.97 0.95
N VAL A 46 1.23 -2.35 -0.23
CA VAL A 46 0.63 -1.05 -0.51
C VAL A 46 -0.42 -1.25 -1.60
N ILE A 47 -1.68 -1.13 -1.23
CA ILE A 47 -2.82 -1.33 -2.11
C ILE A 47 -3.44 0.01 -2.42
N VAL A 48 -3.69 0.25 -3.70
CA VAL A 48 -4.28 1.49 -4.19
C VAL A 48 -5.55 1.18 -4.94
N THR A 49 -6.63 1.87 -4.58
CA THR A 49 -7.90 1.85 -5.30
C THR A 49 -7.91 2.99 -6.29
N LEU A 50 -8.29 2.70 -7.54
CA LEU A 50 -8.30 3.72 -8.58
C LEU A 50 -9.54 4.64 -8.49
N ARG A 51 -9.48 5.85 -9.04
CA ARG A 51 -10.66 6.72 -9.20
C ARG A 51 -11.47 6.27 -10.40
N GLY A 52 -12.80 6.36 -10.28
CA GLY A 52 -13.73 5.98 -11.35
C GLY A 52 -13.83 4.48 -11.61
N SER A 53 -13.11 3.65 -10.85
CA SER A 53 -13.26 2.19 -10.84
C SER A 53 -12.92 1.67 -9.45
N GLU A 54 -13.61 0.65 -8.96
CA GLU A 54 -13.25 -0.02 -7.70
C GLU A 54 -12.05 -0.96 -7.86
N GLN A 55 -11.31 -0.82 -8.97
CA GLN A 55 -10.16 -1.64 -9.26
C GLN A 55 -9.03 -1.35 -8.26
N ARG A 56 -8.59 -2.41 -7.60
CA ARG A 56 -7.45 -2.40 -6.70
C ARG A 56 -6.19 -2.82 -7.46
N LYS A 57 -5.10 -2.11 -7.21
CA LYS A 57 -3.76 -2.48 -7.69
C LYS A 57 -2.80 -2.49 -6.53
N CYS A 58 -1.83 -3.40 -6.59
CA CYS A 58 -0.73 -3.43 -5.65
C CYS A 58 0.42 -2.58 -6.18
N LEU A 59 0.99 -1.74 -5.33
CA LEU A 59 2.27 -1.10 -5.57
C LEU A 59 3.39 -1.99 -5.01
N ASN A 60 4.49 -2.07 -5.74
CA ASN A 60 5.69 -2.75 -5.26
C ASN A 60 6.25 -1.98 -4.05
N SER A 61 6.34 -2.62 -2.88
CA SER A 61 6.80 -1.98 -1.64
C SER A 61 8.25 -1.48 -1.71
N LYS A 62 9.06 -1.98 -2.64
CA LYS A 62 10.43 -1.52 -2.91
C LYS A 62 10.49 -0.35 -3.89
N SER A 63 9.37 0.10 -4.46
CA SER A 63 9.33 1.24 -5.37
C SER A 63 9.49 2.57 -4.62
N LYS A 64 10.05 3.58 -5.30
CA LYS A 64 10.18 4.95 -4.74
C LYS A 64 8.84 5.53 -4.30
N GLN A 65 7.78 5.29 -5.07
CA GLN A 65 6.45 5.79 -4.75
C GLN A 65 5.88 5.11 -3.50
N ALA A 66 5.94 3.78 -3.40
CA ALA A 66 5.47 3.05 -2.23
C ALA A 66 6.22 3.45 -0.95
N SER A 67 7.55 3.55 -1.02
CA SER A 67 8.38 3.99 0.11
C SER A 67 7.96 5.37 0.63
N ARG A 68 7.69 6.32 -0.28
CA ARG A 68 7.18 7.66 0.09
C ARG A 68 5.80 7.59 0.76
N LEU A 69 4.89 6.75 0.25
CA LEU A 69 3.55 6.57 0.84
C LEU A 69 3.63 5.95 2.24
N ILE A 70 4.50 4.96 2.43
CA ILE A 70 4.76 4.33 3.74
C ILE A 70 5.31 5.39 4.71
N GLN A 71 6.34 6.14 4.33
CA GLN A 71 6.94 7.19 5.17
C GLN A 71 5.94 8.28 5.59
N VAL A 72 5.05 8.70 4.68
CA VAL A 72 4.01 9.69 4.99
C VAL A 72 2.97 9.13 5.95
N SER A 73 2.70 7.82 5.90
CA SER A 73 1.70 7.16 6.75
C SER A 73 2.16 6.99 8.20
N HIS A 74 3.46 6.80 8.46
CA HIS A 74 4.03 6.69 9.82
C HIS A 74 4.14 8.01 10.59
N LYS A 75 3.70 9.14 10.02
CA LYS A 75 3.61 10.44 10.70
C LYS A 75 2.14 10.72 11.05
N ASP A 76 1.67 10.11 12.12
CA ASP A 76 0.29 10.26 12.62
C ASP A 76 -0.09 11.73 12.88
N ALA A 77 -1.38 12.03 12.66
CA ALA A 77 -2.07 13.33 12.66
C ALA A 77 -1.81 14.28 11.47
N ALA A 78 -0.59 14.38 10.92
CA ALA A 78 -0.34 15.21 9.72
C ALA A 78 -0.66 14.49 8.39
N SER A 79 -0.90 13.17 8.45
CA SER A 79 -0.92 12.28 7.29
C SER A 79 -2.05 12.57 6.29
N VAL A 80 -3.29 12.86 6.74
CA VAL A 80 -4.40 13.20 5.81
C VAL A 80 -4.09 14.47 5.00
N LEU A 81 -3.50 15.48 5.65
CA LEU A 81 -3.08 16.73 5.00
C LEU A 81 -1.85 16.52 4.10
N ALA A 82 -0.95 15.58 4.42
CA ALA A 82 0.21 15.25 3.61
C ALA A 82 -0.13 14.39 2.39
N PHE A 83 -1.06 13.43 2.50
CA PHE A 83 -1.67 12.75 1.35
C PHE A 83 -2.40 13.76 0.46
N SER A 84 -3.19 14.66 1.04
CA SER A 84 -3.83 15.77 0.31
C SER A 84 -2.78 16.67 -0.37
N ARG A 85 -1.67 17.01 0.32
CA ARG A 85 -0.56 17.79 -0.24
C ARG A 85 0.28 17.03 -1.27
N MET A 86 0.42 15.72 -1.17
CA MET A 86 1.14 14.88 -2.15
C MET A 86 0.32 14.70 -3.41
N LEU A 87 -1.00 14.49 -3.29
CA LEU A 87 -1.93 14.62 -4.41
C LEU A 87 -1.90 16.03 -4.98
N HIS A 88 -1.92 17.07 -4.13
CA HIS A 88 -1.90 18.47 -4.56
C HIS A 88 -0.60 18.86 -5.28
N PHE A 89 0.57 18.52 -4.74
CA PHE A 89 1.87 18.84 -5.34
C PHE A 89 2.03 18.16 -6.70
N GLU A 90 1.60 16.90 -6.86
CA GLU A 90 1.67 16.20 -8.14
C GLU A 90 0.52 16.59 -9.11
N LEU A 91 -0.62 17.09 -8.62
CA LEU A 91 -1.69 17.68 -9.45
C LEU A 91 -1.35 19.09 -9.93
N PHE A 92 -0.66 19.91 -9.12
CA PHE A 92 -0.34 21.30 -9.43
C PHE A 92 1.04 21.50 -10.07
N ARG A 93 1.97 20.54 -9.97
CA ARG A 93 3.28 20.63 -10.66
C ARG A 93 3.23 20.15 -12.12
N CYS A 94 2.11 19.62 -12.60
CA CYS A 94 1.84 19.39 -14.03
C CYS A 94 1.04 20.53 -14.70
N LYS A 95 1.21 21.77 -14.23
CA LYS A 95 0.70 22.98 -14.89
C LYS A 95 1.77 24.07 -15.00
N LEU A 96 3.01 23.69 -15.32
CA LEU A 96 3.99 24.62 -15.88
C LEU A 96 4.65 24.00 -17.11
#